data_AF-A1CAL2-F1
#
_entry.id   AF-A1CAL2-F1
#
_cell.length_a   1.000
_cell.length_b   1.000
_cell.length_c   1.000
_cell.angle_alpha   90.00
_cell.angle_beta   90.00
_cell.angle_gamma   90.00
#
_symmetry.space_group_name_H-M   'P 1'
#
loop_
_entity.id
_entity.type
_entity.pdbx_description
1 polymer ?
#
loop_
_entity_poly.entity_id
_entity_poly.type
_entity_poly.pdbx_seq_one_letter_code
_entity_poly.pdbx_strand_id
1 'polypeptide(L)' 'MAAEPSEEAIANFVSFTSTSREHALAFLKANDLNSNKAINAYFEDPTPPKIEVILQHSRDDHRH' A
#
# COMPACT_ATOMS: atom_id res chain seq x y z
N MET A 1 9.43 6.48 -13.04
CA MET A 1 9.58 5.19 -12.34
C MET A 1 9.23 5.43 -10.88
N ALA A 2 8.19 4.80 -10.34
CA ALA A 2 8.01 4.79 -8.90
C ALA A 2 9.15 3.93 -8.32
N ALA A 3 9.97 4.51 -7.44
CA ALA A 3 11.03 3.78 -6.77
C ALA A 3 10.42 2.66 -5.93
N GLU A 4 11.02 1.47 -5.97
CA GLU A 4 10.56 0.34 -5.19
C GLU A 4 11.02 0.47 -3.72
N PRO A 5 10.19 0.09 -2.74
CA PRO A 5 10.62 0.08 -1.35
C PRO A 5 11.74 -0.94 -1.13
N SER A 6 12.75 -0.58 -0.35
CA SER A 6 13.82 -1.50 0.06
C SER A 6 13.27 -2.68 0.86
N GLU A 7 13.90 -3.85 0.74
CA GLU A 7 13.49 -5.05 1.50
C GLU A 7 13.50 -4.83 3.00
N GLU A 8 14.42 -4.01 3.52
CA GLU A 8 14.48 -3.65 4.94
C GLU A 8 13.24 -2.90 5.42
N ALA A 9 12.74 -1.93 4.62
CA ALA A 9 11.56 -1.15 4.95
C ALA A 9 10.30 -2.03 4.92
N ILE A 10 10.23 -2.95 3.95
CA ILE A 10 9.17 -3.96 3.83
C ILE A 10 9.19 -4.89 5.04
N ALA A 11 10.35 -5.46 5.37
CA ALA A 11 10.50 -6.39 6.48
C ALA A 11 10.15 -5.74 7.83
N ASN A 12 10.61 -4.50 8.06
CA ASN A 12 10.22 -3.74 9.25
C ASN A 12 8.70 -3.55 9.30
N PHE A 13 8.08 -3.03 8.24
CA PHE A 13 6.64 -2.81 8.21
C PHE A 13 5.85 -4.11 8.48
N VAL A 14 6.19 -5.20 7.79
CA VAL A 14 5.56 -6.52 7.97
C VAL A 14 5.77 -7.02 9.41
N SER A 15 6.96 -6.89 9.97
CA SER A 15 7.25 -7.34 11.34
C SER A 15 6.46 -6.57 12.40
N PHE A 16 6.23 -5.27 12.21
CA PHE A 16 5.48 -4.44 13.17
C PHE A 16 3.97 -4.55 13.00
N THR A 17 3.47 -4.67 11.77
CA THR A 17 2.03 -4.66 11.46
C THR A 17 1.45 -6.07 11.31
N SER A 18 2.30 -7.10 11.20
CA SER A 18 1.91 -8.48 10.86
C SER A 18 1.05 -8.58 9.58
N THR A 19 1.26 -7.67 8.63
CA THR A 19 0.55 -7.65 7.34
C THR A 19 1.35 -8.31 6.22
N SER A 20 0.72 -8.49 5.06
CA SER A 20 1.38 -9.06 3.88
C SER A 20 2.32 -8.06 3.20
N ARG A 21 3.30 -8.60 2.46
CA ARG A 21 4.25 -7.81 1.66
C ARG A 21 3.55 -6.82 0.72
N GLU A 22 2.46 -7.21 0.07
CA GLU A 22 1.71 -6.32 -0.83
C GLU A 22 1.11 -5.10 -0.10
N HIS A 23 0.64 -5.30 1.12
CA HIS A 23 0.16 -4.24 2.01
C HIS A 23 1.30 -3.29 2.38
N ALA A 24 2.44 -3.85 2.79
CA ALA A 24 3.64 -3.07 3.09
C ALA A 24 4.09 -2.25 1.88
N LEU A 25 4.11 -2.84 0.68
CA LEU A 25 4.45 -2.13 -0.55
C LEU A 25 3.50 -0.97 -0.81
N ALA A 26 2.19 -1.16 -0.59
CA ALA A 26 1.20 -0.11 -0.81
C ALA A 26 1.38 1.09 0.13
N PHE A 27 1.54 0.81 1.42
CA PHE A 27 1.78 1.82 2.43
C PHE A 27 3.13 2.52 2.24
N LEU A 28 4.21 1.78 1.96
CA LEU A 28 5.53 2.37 1.73
C LEU A 28 5.52 3.29 0.52
N LYS A 29 4.89 2.89 -0.60
CA LYS A 29 4.78 3.75 -1.79
C LYS A 29 3.98 5.03 -1.53
N ALA A 30 2.96 4.97 -0.67
CA ALA A 30 2.19 6.15 -0.29
C ALA A 30 2.89 7.05 0.76
N ASN A 31 3.90 6.52 1.46
CA ASN A 31 4.58 7.17 2.59
C ASN A 31 6.07 7.41 2.33
N ASP A 32 6.43 7.84 1.12
CA ASP A 32 7.81 8.23 0.77
C ASP A 32 8.85 7.10 0.94
N LEU A 33 8.42 5.84 0.83
CA LEU A 33 9.22 4.63 1.10
C LEU A 33 9.75 4.55 2.54
N ASN A 34 9.16 5.31 3.47
CA ASN A 34 9.59 5.36 4.86
C ASN A 34 8.77 4.38 5.71
N SER A 35 9.43 3.35 6.24
CA SER A 35 8.78 2.33 7.07
C SER A 35 8.17 2.89 8.35
N ASN A 36 8.82 3.83 9.04
CA ASN A 36 8.26 4.41 10.27
C ASN A 36 6.99 5.21 9.97
N LYS A 37 7.00 6.02 8.91
CA LYS A 37 5.85 6.82 8.50
C LYS A 37 4.69 5.92 8.06
N ALA A 38 5.00 4.89 7.28
CA ALA A 38 4.05 3.87 6.87
C ALA A 38 3.42 3.14 8.07
N ILE A 39 4.24 2.69 9.03
CA ILE A 39 3.78 1.99 10.24
C ILE A 39 2.84 2.91 11.05
N ASN A 40 3.20 4.17 11.25
CA ASN A 40 2.33 5.13 11.94
C ASN A 40 1.01 5.30 11.18
N ALA A 41 1.06 5.50 9.87
CA ALA A 41 -0.12 5.62 9.04
C ALA A 41 -1.03 4.37 9.13
N TYR A 42 -0.46 3.16 9.18
CA TYR A 42 -1.22 1.92 9.35
C TYR A 42 -1.93 1.84 10.71
N PHE A 43 -1.30 2.32 11.78
CA PHE A 43 -1.93 2.37 13.11
C PHE A 43 -3.01 3.45 13.21
N GLU A 44 -2.90 4.54 12.44
CA GLU A 44 -3.94 5.57 12.32
C GLU A 44 -5.11 5.08 11.46
N ASP A 45 -4.82 4.48 10.30
CA ASP A 45 -5.78 3.86 9.41
C ASP A 45 -5.16 2.59 8.77
N PRO A 46 -5.65 1.38 9.10
CA PRO A 46 -5.07 0.14 8.58
C PRO A 46 -5.50 -0.16 7.14
N THR A 47 -6.33 0.70 6.53
CA THR A 47 -6.80 0.52 5.16
C THR A 47 -5.65 0.83 4.22
N PRO A 48 -5.24 -0.11 3.36
CA PRO A 48 -4.21 0.18 2.38
C PRO A 48 -4.69 1.35 1.54
N PRO A 49 -3.85 2.38 1.31
CA PRO A 49 -4.18 3.42 0.36
C PRO A 49 -4.50 2.69 -0.93
N LYS A 50 -5.68 2.96 -1.51
CA LYS A 50 -6.02 2.50 -2.86
C LYS A 50 -4.99 3.10 -3.78
N ILE A 51 -3.86 2.41 -3.95
CA ILE A 51 -3.11 2.47 -5.18
C ILE A 51 -4.18 2.07 -6.17
N GLU A 52 -4.61 3.03 -6.98
CA GLU A 52 -5.34 2.76 -8.20
C GLU A 52 -4.46 1.81 -9.02
N VAL A 53 -4.52 0.52 -8.68
CA VAL A 53 -4.52 -0.50 -9.71
C VAL A 53 -5.71 -0.06 -10.52
N ILE A 54 -5.39 0.50 -11.68
CA ILE A 54 -6.29 0.83 -12.76
C ILE A 54 -6.86 -0.51 -13.26
N LEU A 55 -7.51 -1.27 -12.38
CA LEU A 55 -8.43 -2.32 -12.69
C LEU A 55 -9.59 -1.57 -13.27
N GLN A 56 -9.45 -1.32 -14.57
CA GLN A 56 -10.49 -1.46 -15.56
C GLN A 56 -11.84 -1.48 -14.84
N HIS A 57 -12.32 -0.28 -14.54
CA HIS A 57 -13.73 -0.06 -14.39
C HIS A 57 -14.26 -0.53 -15.74
N SER A 58 -14.62 -1.82 -15.86
CA SER A 58 -15.50 -2.33 -16.90
C SER A 58 -16.81 -1.62 -16.66
N ARG A 59 -16.76 -0.38 -17.14
CA ARG A 59 -17.83 0.51 -17.48
C ARG A 59 -18.45 -0.14 -18.72
N ASP A 60 -19.16 -1.24 -18.50
CA ASP A 60 -20.05 -1.84 -19.47
C ASP A 60 -21.39 -1.95 -18.73
N ASP A 61 -22.16 -0.87 -18.77
CA ASP A 61 -23.26 -0.63 -19.72
C ASP A 61 -24.57 -1.15 -19.10
N HIS A 62 -25.34 -0.30 -18.42
CA HIS A 62 -26.51 0.39 -18.97
C HIS A 62 -27.66 -0.54 -19.44
N ARG A 63 -28.87 -0.25 -18.93
CA ARG A 63 -30.23 -0.78 -19.25
C ARG A 63 -30.67 -2.01 -18.45
N HIS A 64 -31.93 -2.13 -18.05
CA HIS A 64 -33.15 -1.30 -18.15
C HIS A 64 -34.06 -1.70 -16.99
#